data_AF-D8QQ75-F1
#
_entry.id   AF-D8QQ75-F1
#
_cell.length_a   1.000
_cell.length_b   1.000
_cell.length_c   1.000
_cell.angle_alpha   90.00
_cell.angle_beta   90.00
_cell.angle_gamma   90.00
#
_symmetry.space_group_name_H-M   'P 1'
#
loop_
_entity.id
_entity.type
_entity.pdbx_description
1 polymer ?
#
loop_
_entity_poly.entity_id
_entity_poly.type
_entity_poly.pdbx_seq_one_letter_code
_entity_poly.pdbx_strand_id
1 'polypeptide(L)'
;TSSEMEDCCAVCAEPLEWIAYGGCGHREVCATCTARLRVVLDDKRCCICKQECPFVFVTKVRFFLWFLLDSELTDSLSTGHQSGNLWFEADIGAYFDDEDEYKRIKAMC
;
A
#
# COMPACT_ATOMS: atom_id res chain seq x y z
N THR A 1 14.96 11.42 24.18
CA THR A 1 15.86 10.82 23.18
C THR A 1 15.09 10.76 21.90
N SER A 2 15.29 11.77 21.06
CA SER A 2 14.47 12.06 19.89
C SER A 2 15.13 11.43 18.68
N SER A 3 14.54 10.35 18.17
CA SER A 3 14.76 9.82 16.83
C SER A 3 13.57 8.91 16.53
N GLU A 4 12.40 9.53 16.37
CA GLU A 4 11.32 8.92 15.59
C GLU A 4 11.89 8.79 14.18
N MET A 5 12.41 7.60 13.83
CA MET A 5 12.74 7.31 12.44
C MET A 5 11.40 7.30 11.71
N GLU A 6 11.05 8.42 11.10
CA GLU A 6 9.97 8.46 10.13
C GLU A 6 10.36 7.48 9.03
N ASP A 7 9.63 6.38 8.89
CA ASP A 7 9.88 5.42 7.83
C ASP A 7 9.66 6.13 6.50
N CYS A 8 10.72 6.27 5.71
CA CYS A 8 10.66 6.91 4.40
C CYS A 8 10.42 5.86 3.30
N CYS A 9 9.77 6.28 2.23
CA CYS A 9 9.54 5.47 1.05
C CYS A 9 10.86 5.06 0.40
N ALA A 10 11.06 3.77 0.16
CA ALA A 10 12.26 3.23 -0.49
C ALA A 10 12.46 3.73 -1.94
N VAL A 11 11.43 4.33 -2.55
CA VAL A 11 11.47 4.84 -3.93
C VAL A 11 11.70 6.36 -3.99
N CYS A 12 10.92 7.14 -3.25
CA CYS A 12 10.99 8.61 -3.33
C CYS A 12 11.62 9.28 -2.11
N ALA A 13 11.99 8.52 -1.07
CA ALA A 13 12.55 9.01 0.19
C ALA A 13 11.65 10.00 0.99
N GLU A 14 10.40 10.18 0.58
CA GLU A 14 9.39 10.95 1.32
C GLU A 14 8.78 10.13 2.47
N PRO A 15 8.26 10.77 3.54
CA PRO A 15 7.62 10.07 4.66
C PRO A 15 6.49 9.11 4.24
N LEU A 16 6.45 7.91 4.84
CA LEU A 16 5.40 6.92 4.59
C LEU A 16 4.12 7.22 5.38
N GLU A 17 3.29 8.11 4.85
CA GLU A 17 1.95 8.33 5.38
C GLU A 17 0.93 7.30 4.86
N TRP A 18 1.07 6.92 3.58
CA TRP A 18 0.21 5.96 2.89
C TRP A 18 1.06 4.89 2.25
N ILE A 19 0.79 3.63 2.59
CA ILE A 19 1.51 2.47 2.08
C ILE A 19 0.64 1.69 1.11
N ALA A 20 1.28 1.00 0.18
CA ALA A 20 0.63 0.01 -0.67
C ALA A 20 1.41 -1.31 -0.62
N TYR A 21 0.74 -2.40 -0.25
CA TYR A 21 1.38 -3.70 -0.09
C TYR A 21 0.52 -4.82 -0.69
N GLY A 22 1.18 -5.82 -1.26
CA GLY A 22 0.54 -7.01 -1.81
C GLY A 22 0.60 -8.19 -0.83
N GLY A 23 0.27 -9.39 -1.31
CA GLY A 23 0.35 -10.62 -0.50
C GLY A 23 1.76 -10.97 -0.01
N CYS A 24 2.80 -10.30 -0.50
CA CYS A 24 4.18 -10.43 0.01
C CYS A 24 4.45 -9.63 1.30
N GLY A 25 3.53 -8.76 1.72
CA GLY A 25 3.63 -8.06 3.01
C GLY A 25 4.64 -6.90 3.10
N HIS A 26 5.42 -6.62 2.05
CA HIS A 26 6.35 -5.48 1.99
C HIS A 26 5.59 -4.14 1.96
N ARG A 27 5.88 -3.25 2.92
CA ARG A 27 5.20 -1.98 3.18
C ARG A 27 6.11 -0.75 3.05
N GLU A 28 7.30 -0.93 2.49
CA GLU A 28 8.37 0.08 2.44
C GLU A 28 8.19 1.10 1.31
N VAL A 29 7.09 1.03 0.56
CA VAL A 29 6.84 1.89 -0.61
C VAL A 29 5.49 2.59 -0.46
N CYS A 30 5.49 3.90 -0.72
CA CYS A 30 4.29 4.70 -0.61
C CYS A 30 3.27 4.36 -1.70
N ALA A 31 1.99 4.60 -1.41
CA ALA A 31 0.89 4.32 -2.33
C ALA A 31 1.06 5.06 -3.68
N THR A 32 1.55 6.30 -3.65
CA THR A 32 1.81 7.09 -4.86
C THR A 32 2.86 6.45 -5.77
N CYS A 33 4.00 5.99 -5.22
CA CYS A 33 5.05 5.36 -6.01
C CYS A 33 4.58 4.03 -6.61
N THR A 34 3.87 3.22 -5.80
CA THR A 34 3.30 1.96 -6.27
C THR A 34 2.27 2.18 -7.38
N ALA A 35 1.36 3.16 -7.24
CA ALA A 35 0.40 3.51 -8.28
C ALA A 35 1.09 3.98 -9.57
N ARG A 36 2.05 4.91 -9.47
CA ARG A 36 2.79 5.42 -10.64
C ARG A 36 3.52 4.33 -11.41
N LEU A 37 4.18 3.41 -10.72
CA LEU A 37 4.86 2.29 -11.39
C LEU A 37 3.87 1.39 -12.14
N ARG A 38 2.70 1.15 -11.57
CA ARG A 38 1.66 0.35 -12.22
C ARG A 38 0.99 1.06 -13.39
N VAL A 39 0.71 2.36 -13.29
CA VAL A 39 0.13 3.11 -14.41
C VAL A 39 1.14 3.25 -15.56
N VAL A 40 2.38 3.64 -15.24
CA VAL A 40 3.36 4.03 -16.26
C VAL A 40 4.07 2.84 -16.89
N LEU A 41 4.40 1.82 -16.09
CA LEU A 41 5.20 0.67 -16.54
C LEU A 41 4.39 -0.63 -16.64
N ASP A 42 3.13 -0.63 -16.21
CA ASP A 42 2.31 -1.84 -16.05
C ASP A 42 3.02 -2.93 -15.20
N ASP A 43 3.96 -2.52 -14.33
CA ASP A 43 4.71 -3.46 -13.49
C ASP A 43 3.95 -3.73 -12.19
N LYS A 44 3.25 -4.87 -12.16
CA LYS A 44 2.46 -5.31 -10.99
C LYS A 44 3.29 -6.10 -9.97
N ARG A 45 4.61 -6.13 -10.06
CA ARG A 45 5.46 -6.80 -9.07
C ARG A 45 5.73 -5.92 -7.86
N CYS A 46 6.01 -6.55 -6.72
CA CYS A 46 6.50 -5.85 -5.54
C CYS A 46 7.81 -5.12 -5.86
N CYS A 47 7.91 -3.85 -5.47
CA CYS A 47 9.13 -3.06 -5.67
C CYS A 47 10.34 -3.64 -4.93
N ILE A 48 10.10 -4.32 -3.81
CA ILE A 48 11.11 -4.85 -2.89
C ILE A 48 11.53 -6.26 -3.32
N CYS A 49 10.64 -7.25 -3.23
CA CYS A 49 11.00 -8.65 -3.50
C CYS A 49 10.74 -9.13 -4.94
N LYS A 50 10.18 -8.28 -5.81
CA LYS A 50 9.83 -8.60 -7.20
C LYS A 50 8.80 -9.73 -7.40
N GLN A 51 8.17 -10.22 -6.33
CA GLN A 51 7.06 -11.16 -6.43
C GLN A 51 5.88 -10.52 -7.18
N GLU A 52 5.21 -11.29 -8.05
CA GLU A 52 3.96 -10.85 -8.69
C GLU A 52 2.91 -10.49 -7.64
N CYS A 53 2.37 -9.28 -7.74
CA CYS A 53 1.38 -8.72 -6.84
C CYS A 53 0.27 -8.09 -7.69
N PRO A 54 -0.59 -8.91 -8.34
CA PRO A 54 -1.65 -8.40 -9.21
C PRO A 54 -2.64 -7.49 -8.46
N PHE A 55 -2.73 -7.66 -7.14
CA PHE A 55 -3.52 -6.83 -6.26
C PHE A 55 -2.67 -6.26 -5.11
N VAL A 56 -2.97 -5.03 -4.70
CA VAL A 56 -2.46 -4.44 -3.45
C VAL A 56 -3.57 -3.85 -2.62
N PHE A 57 -3.26 -3.70 -1.34
CA PHE A 57 -4.03 -2.94 -0.39
C PHE A 57 -3.31 -1.63 -0.07
N VAL A 58 -4.05 -0.53 -0.12
CA VAL A 58 -3.62 0.82 0.23
C VAL A 58 -4.27 1.20 1.55
N THR A 59 -3.45 1.66 2.50
CA THR A 59 -3.92 2.08 3.82
C THR A 59 -3.01 3.14 4.43
N LYS A 60 -3.56 3.91 5.37
CA LYS A 60 -2.83 4.94 6.11
C LYS A 60 -1.96 4.30 7.18
N VAL A 61 -0.69 4.68 7.24
CA VAL A 61 0.20 4.30 8.33
C VAL A 61 -0.31 4.96 9.62
N ARG A 62 -0.85 4.13 10.51
CA ARG A 62 -1.28 4.55 11.85
C ARG A 62 -0.08 4.36 12.77
N PHE A 63 0.52 5.45 13.21
CA PHE A 63 1.76 5.47 14.02
C PHE A 63 1.76 4.48 15.21
N PHE A 64 0.60 4.24 15.84
CA PHE A 64 0.48 3.28 16.95
C PHE A 64 0.32 1.82 16.52
N LEU A 65 -0.22 1.56 15.33
CA LEU A 65 -0.51 0.21 14.85
C LEU A 65 0.63 -0.39 14.00
N TRP A 66 1.63 0.39 13.58
CA TRP A 66 2.78 -0.12 12.81
C TRP A 66 3.47 -1.30 13.50
N PHE A 67 3.61 -1.23 14.83
CA PHE A 67 4.20 -2.31 15.64
C PHE A 67 3.22 -3.46 15.97
N LEU A 68 1.91 -3.25 15.86
CA LEU A 68 0.89 -4.24 16.25
C LEU A 68 0.35 -5.04 15.05
N LEU A 69 0.56 -4.57 13.83
CA LEU A 69 -0.01 -5.15 12.60
C LEU A 69 0.76 -6.36 12.04
N ASP A 70 1.74 -6.89 12.76
CA ASP A 70 2.68 -7.91 12.25
C ASP A 70 2.03 -9.30 12.07
N SER A 71 0.83 -9.56 12.62
CA SER A 71 0.25 -10.93 12.60
C SER A 71 -1.21 -11.07 12.15
N GLU A 72 -2.12 -10.12 12.38
CA GLU A 72 -3.56 -10.38 12.13
C GLU A 72 -4.10 -9.79 10.81
N LEU A 73 -3.50 -8.72 10.30
CA LEU A 73 -3.99 -8.06 9.08
C LEU A 73 -3.45 -8.70 7.79
N THR A 74 -2.33 -9.41 7.88
CA THR A 74 -1.77 -10.20 6.77
C THR A 74 -2.66 -11.39 6.41
N ASP A 75 -3.33 -11.98 7.40
CA ASP A 75 -4.18 -13.16 7.22
C ASP A 75 -5.55 -12.84 6.60
N SER A 76 -6.09 -11.65 6.89
CA SER A 76 -7.33 -11.17 6.26
C SER A 76 -7.15 -10.81 4.77
N LEU A 77 -5.94 -10.44 4.36
CA LEU A 77 -5.58 -10.18 2.96
C LEU A 77 -5.25 -11.45 2.18
N SER A 78 -4.82 -12.52 2.85
CA SER A 78 -4.59 -13.83 2.22
C SER A 78 -5.91 -14.52 1.83
N THR A 79 -6.99 -14.20 2.56
CA THR A 79 -8.29 -14.88 2.45
C THR A 79 -9.40 -14.06 1.78
N GLY A 80 -9.12 -12.82 1.36
CA GLY A 80 -10.11 -11.98 0.68
C GLY A 80 -11.37 -11.72 1.52
N HIS A 81 -11.24 -11.71 2.85
CA HIS A 81 -12.37 -11.54 3.76
C HIS A 81 -12.86 -10.08 3.72
N GLN A 82 -14.06 -9.89 3.17
CA GLN A 82 -14.73 -8.59 3.01
C GLN A 82 -15.30 -8.10 4.34
N SER A 83 -14.56 -7.21 5.00
CA SER A 83 -15.06 -6.43 6.15
C SER A 83 -14.83 -4.94 5.89
N GLY A 84 -15.71 -4.32 5.10
CA GLY A 84 -15.72 -2.86 4.88
C GLY A 84 -16.01 -2.44 3.44
N ASN A 85 -16.48 -1.19 3.26
CA ASN A 85 -16.66 -0.55 1.95
C ASN A 85 -15.29 -0.22 1.35
N LEU A 86 -14.60 -1.21 0.79
CA LEU A 86 -13.35 -1.00 0.07
C LEU A 86 -13.62 -0.42 -1.32
N TRP A 87 -12.83 0.57 -1.71
CA TRP A 87 -12.83 1.11 -3.07
C TRP A 87 -11.79 0.38 -3.90
N PHE A 88 -12.09 0.14 -5.18
CA PHE A 88 -11.20 -0.61 -6.07
C PHE A 88 -10.87 0.22 -7.32
N GLU A 89 -9.57 0.29 -7.65
CA GLU A 89 -9.09 0.83 -8.92
C GLU A 89 -8.53 -0.29 -9.79
N ALA A 90 -9.16 -0.50 -10.94
CA ALA A 90 -8.90 -1.66 -11.80
C ALA A 90 -7.58 -1.53 -12.56
N ASP A 91 -7.22 -0.31 -12.98
CA ASP A 91 -6.03 -0.07 -13.79
C ASP A 91 -4.74 -0.44 -13.03
N ILE A 92 -4.71 -0.14 -11.74
CA ILE A 92 -3.55 -0.41 -10.86
C ILE A 92 -3.74 -1.61 -9.93
N GLY A 93 -4.89 -2.30 -9.99
CA GLY A 93 -5.21 -3.43 -9.12
C GLY A 93 -5.09 -3.08 -7.63
N ALA A 94 -5.65 -1.95 -7.21
CA ALA A 94 -5.49 -1.46 -5.83
C ALA A 94 -6.84 -1.37 -5.11
N TYR A 95 -6.86 -1.88 -3.88
CA TYR A 95 -7.95 -1.72 -2.92
C TYR A 95 -7.61 -0.62 -1.91
N PHE A 96 -8.59 0.19 -1.53
CA PHE A 96 -8.43 1.31 -0.62
C PHE A 96 -9.45 1.21 0.52
N ASP A 97 -8.99 1.44 1.74
CA ASP A 97 -9.84 1.56 2.94
C ASP A 97 -10.33 3.00 3.19
N ASP A 98 -9.85 3.96 2.41
CA ASP A 98 -10.17 5.38 2.51
C ASP A 98 -10.60 5.95 1.13
N GLU A 99 -11.76 6.63 1.11
CA GLU A 99 -12.35 7.18 -0.12
C GLU A 99 -11.55 8.37 -0.68
N ASP A 100 -11.00 9.22 0.19
CA ASP A 100 -10.27 10.41 -0.25
C ASP A 100 -8.93 10.01 -0.87
N GLU A 101 -8.26 8.99 -0.30
CA GLU A 101 -7.04 8.45 -0.89
C GLU A 101 -7.32 7.73 -2.22
N TYR A 102 -8.43 6.98 -2.31
CA TYR A 102 -8.90 6.41 -3.57
C TYR A 102 -9.06 7.48 -4.65
N LYS A 103 -9.80 8.56 -4.36
CA LYS A 103 -10.00 9.66 -5.32
C LYS A 103 -8.68 10.34 -5.71
N ARG A 104 -7.77 10.52 -4.75
CA ARG A 104 -6.46 11.15 -4.99
C ARG A 104 -5.61 10.33 -5.96
N ILE A 105 -5.52 9.01 -5.76
CA ILE A 105 -4.74 8.13 -6.65
C ILE A 105 -5.45 7.92 -7.99
N LYS A 106 -6.78 7.82 -7.99
CA LYS A 106 -7.57 7.71 -9.24
C LYS A 106 -7.34 8.89 -10.17
N ALA A 107 -7.17 10.11 -9.64
CA ALA A 107 -6.86 11.29 -10.44
C ALA A 107 -5.46 11.26 -11.11
N MET A 108 -4.62 10.27 -10.77
CA MET A 108 -3.30 10.05 -11.38
C MET A 108 -3.30 8.99 -12.49
N CYS A 109 -4.39 8.21 -12.59
CA CYS A 109 -4.58 7.18 -13.62
C CYS A 109 -5.32 7.81 -14.81
#